data_AF-E7RNR9-F1
#
_entry.id   AF-E7RNR9-F1
#
_cell.length_a   1.000
_cell.length_b   1.000
_cell.length_c   1.000
_cell.angle_alpha   90.00
_cell.angle_beta   90.00
_cell.angle_gamma   90.00
#
_symmetry.space_group_name_H-M   'P 1'
#
loop_
_entity.id
_entity.type
_entity.pdbx_description
1 polymer ?
#
loop_
_entity_poly.entity_id
_entity_poly.type
_entity_poly.pdbx_seq_one_letter_code
_entity_poly.pdbx_strand_id
1 'polypeptide(L)' 'MHKTFLADRLSVRIKAADIFKTYRNSGIYRGAYMTVDRKAYTDTRFISLTVSYRFNTTDSKYKGTGAGASEKGRL' A
#
# COMPACT_ATOMS: atom_id res chain seq x y z
N MET A 1 1.03 -5.06 0.80
CA MET A 1 0.82 -5.30 2.25
C MET A 1 1.42 -4.14 3.05
N HIS A 2 0.85 -3.78 4.20
CA HIS A 2 1.44 -2.76 5.06
C HIS A 2 1.25 -3.09 6.54
N LYS A 3 2.15 -2.59 7.38
CA LYS A 3 2.13 -2.75 8.83
C LYS A 3 2.44 -1.41 9.49
N THR A 4 1.75 -1.14 10.58
CA THR A 4 1.96 0.06 11.39
C THR A 4 2.62 -0.29 12.72
N PHE A 5 3.40 0.65 13.24
CA PHE A 5 4.18 0.58 14.46
C PHE A 5 4.11 1.93 15.20
N LEU A 6 4.57 1.95 16.45
CA LEU A 6 4.68 3.16 17.28
C LEU A 6 3.34 3.90 17.42
N ALA A 7 2.27 3.18 17.78
CA ALA A 7 0.90 3.72 17.84
C ALA A 7 0.50 4.43 16.53
N ASP A 8 0.66 3.72 15.41
CA ASP A 8 0.38 4.20 14.06
C ASP A 8 1.22 5.40 13.57
N ARG A 9 2.27 5.79 14.30
CA ARG A 9 3.17 6.87 13.88
C ARG A 9 4.13 6.44 12.78
N LEU A 10 4.46 5.16 12.69
CA LEU A 10 5.32 4.61 11.65
C LEU A 10 4.54 3.59 10.82
N SER A 11 4.53 3.76 9.51
CA SER A 11 3.94 2.81 8.56
C SER A 11 4.99 2.33 7.58
N VAL A 12 5.06 1.01 7.40
CA VAL A 12 5.91 0.36 6.41
C VAL A 12 5.01 -0.40 5.44
N ARG A 13 5.21 -0.17 4.14
CA ARG A 13 4.43 -0.81 3.08
C ARG A 13 5.35 -1.41 2.04
N ILE A 14 5.02 -2.63 1.63
CA ILE A 14 5.64 -3.31 0.50
C ILE A 14 4.57 -3.54 -0.57
N LYS A 15 4.90 -3.18 -1.81
CA LYS A 15 4.13 -3.60 -3.00
C LYS A 15 5.08 -4.22 -4.00
N ALA A 16 4.61 -5.25 -4.68
CA ALA A 16 5.30 -5.86 -5.80
C ALA A 16 4.30 -6.18 -6.91
N ALA A 17 4.74 -6.09 -8.16
CA ALA A 17 3.96 -6.51 -9.31
C ALA A 17 4.85 -7.24 -10.32
N ASP A 18 4.22 -8.15 -11.06
CA ASP A 18 4.83 -8.92 -12.14
C ASP A 18 6.15 -9.63 -11.76
N ILE A 19 6.23 -10.18 -10.54
CA ILE A 19 7.46 -10.80 -10.00
C ILE A 19 8.00 -11.89 -10.96
N PHE A 20 7.10 -12.66 -11.55
CA PHE A 20 7.41 -13.79 -12.45
C PHE A 20 7.40 -13.41 -13.94
N LYS A 21 7.35 -12.13 -14.31
CA LYS A 21 7.32 -11.67 -15.71
C LYS A 21 6.19 -12.32 -16.53
N THR A 22 5.01 -12.33 -15.95
CA THR A 22 3.78 -12.90 -16.51
C THR A 22 3.05 -11.95 -17.45
N TYR A 23 3.28 -10.64 -17.31
CA TYR A 23 2.60 -9.67 -18.15
C TYR A 23 3.11 -9.72 -19.59
N ARG A 24 2.18 -9.92 -20.53
CA ARG A 24 2.46 -9.90 -21.97
C ARG A 24 1.49 -8.93 -22.64
N ASN A 25 2.03 -7.87 -23.21
CA ASN A 25 1.28 -6.95 -24.05
C ASN A 25 1.60 -7.22 -25.52
N SER A 26 1.02 -8.28 -26.06
CA SER A 26 1.15 -8.63 -27.48
C SER A 26 -0.21 -8.89 -28.09
N GLY A 27 -0.39 -8.49 -29.34
CA GLY A 27 -1.64 -8.68 -30.05
C GLY A 27 -1.43 -8.59 -31.55
N ILE A 28 -2.25 -9.34 -32.29
CA ILE A 28 -2.28 -9.31 -33.75
C ILE A 28 -3.56 -8.60 -34.16
N TYR A 29 -3.42 -7.47 -34.85
CA TYR A 29 -4.53 -6.78 -35.47
C TYR A 29 -4.65 -7.22 -36.93
N ARG A 30 -5.84 -7.66 -37.33
CA ARG A 30 -6.13 -8.07 -38.72
C ARG A 30 -7.15 -7.11 -39.31
N GLY A 31 -6.74 -6.37 -40.34
CA GLY A 31 -7.59 -5.59 -41.22
C GLY A 31 -7.78 -6.29 -42.58
N ALA A 32 -8.70 -5.77 -43.39
CA ALA A 32 -9.08 -6.37 -44.67
C ALA A 32 -7.91 -6.57 -45.66
N TYR A 33 -6.88 -5.72 -45.58
CA TYR A 33 -5.71 -5.77 -46.48
C TYR A 33 -4.36 -5.74 -45.73
N MET A 34 -4.37 -5.84 -44.40
CA MET A 34 -3.16 -5.72 -43.59
C MET A 34 -3.25 -6.51 -42.29
N THR A 35 -2.15 -7.15 -41.91
CA THR A 35 -1.98 -7.72 -40.57
C THR A 35 -0.83 -7.00 -39.87
N VAL A 36 -1.07 -6.58 -38.62
CA VAL A 36 -0.07 -5.94 -37.76
C VAL A 36 0.16 -6.82 -36.55
N ASP A 37 1.38 -7.36 -36.41
CA ASP A 37 1.84 -8.02 -35.19
C ASP A 37 2.51 -6.98 -34.28
N ARG A 38 1.93 -6.75 -33.09
CA ARG A 38 2.48 -5.85 -32.08
C ARG A 38 3.02 -6.67 -30.91
N LYS A 39 4.30 -6.47 -30.63
CA LYS A 39 4.98 -6.93 -29.41
C LYS A 39 5.35 -5.71 -28.57
N ALA A 40 4.50 -5.34 -27.62
CA ALA A 40 4.79 -4.25 -26.68
C ALA A 40 5.48 -4.81 -25.44
N TYR A 41 6.62 -4.22 -25.10
CA TYR A 41 7.28 -4.44 -23.83
C TYR A 41 6.92 -3.31 -22.89
N THR A 42 6.18 -3.61 -21.82
CA THR A 42 5.85 -2.65 -20.78
C THR A 42 6.64 -3.01 -19.54
N ASP A 43 7.31 -2.03 -18.95
CA ASP A 43 7.97 -2.23 -17.66
C ASP A 43 6.90 -2.33 -16.56
N THR A 44 6.60 -3.57 -16.20
CA THR A 44 5.56 -3.93 -15.24
C THR A 44 6.14 -4.57 -13.99
N ARG A 45 7.43 -4.87 -13.99
CA ARG A 45 8.14 -5.55 -12.90
C ARG A 45 8.62 -4.53 -11.91
N PHE A 46 8.02 -4.51 -10.73
CA PHE A 46 8.51 -3.62 -9.68
C PHE A 46 8.35 -4.23 -8.29
N ILE A 47 9.23 -3.78 -7.40
CA ILE A 47 9.12 -3.93 -5.96
C ILE A 47 9.32 -2.53 -5.38
N SER A 48 8.42 -2.12 -4.48
CA SER A 48 8.47 -0.81 -3.84
C SER A 48 8.36 -0.97 -2.33
N LEU A 49 9.22 -0.25 -1.62
CA LEU A 49 9.20 -0.07 -0.18
C LEU A 49 8.84 1.38 0.11
N THR A 50 7.80 1.58 0.91
CA THR A 50 7.40 2.91 1.38
C THR A 50 7.46 2.94 2.89
N VAL A 51 8.22 3.89 3.43
CA VAL A 51 8.31 4.18 4.86
C VAL A 51 7.72 5.57 5.10
N SER A 52 6.80 5.66 6.05
CA SER A 52 6.14 6.93 6.37
C SER A 52 6.11 7.12 7.88
N TYR A 53 6.56 8.28 8.35
CA TYR A 53 6.63 8.62 9.76
C TYR A 53 5.89 9.92 10.07
N ARG A 54 5.08 9.92 11.13
CA ARG A 54 4.30 11.07 11.60
C ARG A 54 5.01 11.76 12.76
N PHE A 55 5.65 12.89 12.47
CA PHE A 55 6.42 13.65 13.45
C PHE A 55 5.53 14.29 14.54
N ASN A 56 4.39 14.91 14.16
CA ASN A 56 3.48 15.61 15.08
C ASN A 56 2.14 14.88 15.25
N THR A 57 2.13 13.74 15.94
CA THR A 57 0.87 13.13 16.43
C THR A 57 0.43 13.94 17.65
N THR A 58 -0.30 15.04 17.43
CA THR A 58 -1.15 15.60 18.47
C THR A 58 -2.43 14.76 18.52
N ASP A 59 -2.56 13.90 19.52
CA ASP A 59 -3.88 13.39 19.91
C ASP A 59 -4.67 14.61 20.42
N SER A 60 -5.37 15.30 19.53
CA SER A 60 -6.21 16.43 19.90
C SER A 60 -7.33 15.91 20.80
N LYS A 61 -7.13 16.08 22.12
CA LYS A 61 -8.10 15.97 23.23
C LYS A 61 -9.33 15.08 22.97
N TYR A 62 -9.26 13.83 23.42
CA TYR A 62 -10.37 13.20 24.16
C TYR A 62 -9.79 12.52 25.41
N LYS A 63 -10.06 13.10 26.58
CA LYS A 63 -9.68 12.55 27.90
C LYS A 63 -10.64 11.42 28.28
N GLY A 64 -10.49 10.25 27.67
CA GLY A 64 -11.47 9.16 27.82
C GLY A 64 -10.91 7.77 28.15
N THR A 65 -9.62 7.62 28.38
CA THR A 65 -9.01 6.33 28.79
C THR A 65 -8.53 6.45 30.24
N GLY A 66 -9.43 6.21 31.20
CA GLY A 66 -9.04 6.02 32.61
C GLY A 66 -9.92 6.67 33.68
N ALA A 67 -10.96 7.43 33.33
CA ALA A 67 -11.80 8.09 34.35
C ALA A 67 -12.60 7.10 35.23
N GLY A 68 -12.84 5.87 34.79
CA GLY A 68 -13.58 4.86 35.56
C GLY A 68 -12.72 3.89 36.38
N ALA A 69 -11.40 3.88 36.20
CA ALA A 69 -10.51 2.98 36.95
C ALA A 69 -10.19 3.52 38.36
N SER A 70 -10.07 4.85 38.50
CA SER A 70 -9.87 5.51 39.79
C SER A 70 -11.10 5.45 40.69
N GLU A 71 -12.31 5.42 40.13
CA GLU A 71 -13.57 5.31 40.89
C GLU A 71 -13.81 3.89 41.44
N LYS A 72 -13.27 2.86 40.79
CA LYS A 72 -13.47 1.45 41.17
C LYS A 72 -12.70 1.03 42.43
N GLY A 73 -11.68 1.79 42.83
CA GLY A 73 -10.97 1.62 44.10
C GLY A 73 -11.54 2.44 45.26
N ARG A 74 -12.64 3.18 45.04
CA ARG A 74 -13.31 4.00 46.05
C ARG A 74 -14.66 3.41 46.52
N LEU A 75 -15.02 2.20 46.05
CA LEU A 75 -16.17 1.41 46.50
C LEU A 75 -15.70 0.25 47.38
#